data_AF-A0A094JFC4-F1
#
_entry.id   AF-A0A094JFC4-F1
#
_cell.length_a   1.000
_cell.length_b   1.000
_cell.length_c   1.000
_cell.angle_alpha   90.00
_cell.angle_beta   90.00
_cell.angle_gamma   90.00
#
_symmetry.space_group_name_H-M   'P 1'
#
loop_
_entity.id
_entity.type
_entity.pdbx_description
1 polymer ?
#
loop_
_entity_poly.entity_id
_entity_poly.type
_entity_poly.pdbx_seq_one_letter_code
_entity_poly.pdbx_strand_id
1 'polypeptide(L)'
;MWDYSEKVKQHFFNPKNAKLVSDANARGDVGSISCGDALSLSLKVNPDTEIIEDAGFQTFGCGSAIASSSALTEIIIGKTIDDALKVTNQEIADYLDGLPPEKMHCSVMGMEALHAAVANYRGEVLEDDHEEGELICKCFAIDDLMIKRVVKANGLQSLEEVVNYTKAGGACTSCHEKIEWVLDEALAEMAEAGIDVAAVAKAKAKVAAPQPEIAASSKPQAVTESSSEDDAELAKRKAIIEQVIDEVRPAVHADGGDIHLVDVEDHLVFVSMSGNCSGCGLSGLTLANLEIKISDALGETVTVFPLQPSYDEAEKKEATYDL
;
A
#
# COMPACT_ATOMS: atom_id res chain seq x y z
N MET A 1 -7.83 -13.20 -0.79
CA MET A 1 -6.50 -12.75 -1.25
C MET A 1 -6.71 -11.85 -2.45
N TRP A 2 -6.12 -10.67 -2.47
CA TRP A 2 -6.36 -9.69 -3.53
C TRP A 2 -5.47 -10.05 -4.72
N ASP A 3 -5.99 -9.93 -5.93
CA ASP A 3 -5.22 -10.28 -7.12
C ASP A 3 -4.37 -9.06 -7.53
N TYR A 4 -3.08 -9.11 -7.21
CA TYR A 4 -2.12 -8.07 -7.55
C TYR A 4 -1.37 -8.44 -8.83
N SER A 5 -1.15 -7.44 -9.68
CA SER A 5 -0.28 -7.60 -10.85
C SER A 5 1.15 -7.94 -10.43
N GLU A 6 1.90 -8.56 -11.33
CA GLU A 6 3.33 -8.82 -11.12
C GLU A 6 4.11 -7.52 -10.92
N LYS A 7 3.66 -6.42 -11.54
CA LYS A 7 4.29 -5.11 -11.39
C LYS A 7 4.07 -4.52 -10.01
N VAL A 8 2.88 -4.67 -9.42
CA VAL A 8 2.63 -4.32 -8.01
C VAL A 8 3.55 -5.12 -7.09
N LYS A 9 3.63 -6.44 -7.28
CA LYS A 9 4.53 -7.30 -6.49
C LYS A 9 5.99 -6.85 -6.63
N GLN A 10 6.44 -6.56 -7.84
CA GLN A 10 7.81 -6.10 -8.09
C GLN A 10 8.12 -4.78 -7.36
N HIS A 11 7.24 -3.79 -7.45
CA HIS A 11 7.42 -2.50 -6.77
C HIS A 11 7.27 -2.61 -5.25
N PHE A 12 6.60 -3.64 -4.75
CA PHE A 12 6.54 -3.96 -3.33
C PHE A 12 7.82 -4.66 -2.83
N PHE A 13 8.28 -5.70 -3.51
CA PHE A 13 9.45 -6.48 -3.09
C PHE A 13 10.77 -5.76 -3.37
N ASN A 14 10.84 -4.98 -4.46
CA ASN A 14 12.02 -4.24 -4.88
C ASN A 14 11.65 -2.77 -5.17
N PRO A 15 11.26 -1.99 -4.15
CA PRO A 15 10.80 -0.64 -4.34
C PRO A 15 11.92 0.24 -4.91
N LYS A 16 11.55 1.09 -5.88
CA LYS A 16 12.44 2.07 -6.47
C LYS A 16 12.40 3.33 -5.65
N ASN A 17 13.57 3.87 -5.33
CA ASN A 17 13.70 5.18 -4.69
C ASN A 17 13.08 5.26 -3.28
N ALA A 18 13.05 4.13 -2.56
CA ALA A 18 12.74 4.08 -1.13
C ALA A 18 13.92 4.63 -0.31
N LYS A 19 14.07 5.96 -0.28
CA LYS A 19 15.16 6.69 0.36
C LYS A 19 14.71 8.10 0.72
N LEU A 20 15.42 8.74 1.66
CA LEU A 20 15.40 10.20 1.74
C LEU A 20 16.31 10.77 0.66
N VAL A 21 15.84 11.80 -0.04
CA VAL A 21 16.67 12.55 -0.98
C VAL A 21 17.51 13.57 -0.23
N SER A 22 18.84 13.50 -0.39
CA SER A 22 19.77 14.51 0.12
C SER A 22 19.59 15.83 -0.62
N ASP A 23 19.59 16.95 0.12
CA ASP A 23 19.34 18.30 -0.42
C ASP A 23 17.98 18.45 -1.11
N ALA A 24 16.97 17.67 -0.67
CA ALA A 24 15.60 17.87 -1.10
C ALA A 24 15.14 19.30 -0.78
N ASN A 25 14.57 19.96 -1.78
CA ASN A 25 14.04 21.32 -1.69
C ASN A 25 12.51 21.36 -1.81
N ALA A 26 11.87 20.18 -1.79
CA ALA A 26 10.44 20.00 -1.83
C ALA A 26 10.06 18.77 -1.01
N ARG A 27 9.07 18.90 -0.13
CA ARG A 27 8.59 17.80 0.71
C ARG A 27 7.08 17.84 0.89
N GLY A 28 6.44 16.68 0.74
CA GLY A 28 5.01 16.48 0.97
C GLY A 28 4.79 15.31 1.91
N ASP A 29 4.09 15.56 3.02
CA ASP A 29 3.71 14.54 3.99
C ASP A 29 2.19 14.40 4.00
N VAL A 30 1.67 13.18 3.86
CA VAL A 30 0.23 12.88 3.84
C VAL A 30 -0.07 11.63 4.67
N GLY A 31 -1.31 11.54 5.16
CA GLY A 31 -1.77 10.44 6.01
C GLY A 31 -1.25 10.54 7.45
N SER A 32 -1.49 9.49 8.23
CA SER A 32 -1.14 9.45 9.65
C SER A 32 -0.86 8.02 10.10
N ILE A 33 0.10 7.86 10.99
CA ILE A 33 0.40 6.58 11.63
C ILE A 33 -0.86 6.05 12.34
N SER A 34 -1.72 6.93 12.86
CA SER A 34 -2.96 6.56 13.53
C SER A 34 -4.00 5.94 12.60
N CYS A 35 -4.03 6.31 11.30
CA CYS A 35 -4.96 5.74 10.32
C CYS A 35 -4.38 4.54 9.55
N GLY A 36 -3.14 4.15 9.88
CA GLY A 36 -2.47 2.97 9.36
C GLY A 36 -1.80 3.15 8.00
N ASP A 37 -1.88 4.34 7.39
CA ASP A 37 -1.18 4.68 6.16
C ASP A 37 -0.61 6.11 6.27
N ALA A 38 0.68 6.28 5.99
CA ALA A 38 1.38 7.56 5.96
C ALA A 38 2.46 7.53 4.86
N LEU A 39 2.64 8.66 4.18
CA LEU A 39 3.62 8.82 3.10
C LEU A 39 4.33 10.17 3.22
N SER A 40 5.66 10.12 3.23
CA SER A 40 6.54 11.26 3.07
C SER A 40 7.21 11.17 1.70
N LEU A 41 7.00 12.17 0.85
CA LEU A 41 7.64 12.30 -0.45
C LEU A 41 8.63 13.46 -0.40
N SER A 42 9.86 13.21 -0.84
CA SER A 42 10.95 14.18 -0.93
C SER A 42 11.41 14.31 -2.37
N LEU A 43 11.50 15.53 -2.88
CA LEU A 43 11.95 15.80 -4.24
C LEU A 43 13.14 16.77 -4.21
N LYS A 44 14.04 16.58 -5.19
CA LYS A 44 15.07 17.54 -5.54
C LYS A 44 14.74 18.11 -6.91
N VAL A 45 14.36 19.37 -6.93
CA VAL A 45 13.99 20.10 -8.15
C VAL A 45 15.11 21.07 -8.52
N ASN A 46 15.49 21.08 -9.79
CA ASN A 46 16.39 22.09 -10.31
C ASN A 46 15.68 23.47 -10.32
N PRO A 47 16.22 24.50 -9.64
CA PRO A 47 15.58 25.82 -9.54
C PRO A 47 15.57 26.61 -10.85
N ASP A 48 16.43 26.29 -11.82
CA ASP A 48 16.50 27.01 -13.09
C ASP A 48 15.58 26.39 -14.16
N THR A 49 15.44 25.06 -14.15
CA THR A 49 14.67 24.32 -15.17
C THR A 49 13.35 23.76 -14.66
N GLU A 50 13.09 23.81 -13.35
CA GLU A 50 11.94 23.21 -12.67
C GLU A 50 11.79 21.70 -12.92
N ILE A 51 12.88 21.01 -13.25
CA ILE A 51 12.91 19.56 -13.49
C ILE A 51 13.19 18.83 -12.17
N ILE A 52 12.44 17.76 -11.92
CA ILE A 52 12.67 16.85 -10.79
C ILE A 52 13.90 15.99 -11.12
N GLU A 53 15.02 16.26 -10.47
CA GLU A 53 16.29 15.55 -10.67
C GLU A 53 16.37 14.25 -9.87
N ASP A 54 15.80 14.24 -8.67
CA ASP A 54 15.73 13.05 -7.82
C ASP A 54 14.43 13.09 -7.00
N ALA A 55 13.89 11.92 -6.72
CA ALA A 55 12.71 11.75 -5.88
C ALA A 55 12.94 10.56 -4.95
N GLY A 56 12.34 10.60 -3.76
CA GLY A 56 12.43 9.51 -2.82
C GLY A 56 11.29 9.57 -1.82
N PHE A 57 10.90 8.40 -1.34
CA PHE A 57 9.77 8.28 -0.44
C PHE A 57 10.10 7.50 0.83
N GLN A 58 9.32 7.76 1.87
CA GLN A 58 9.20 6.93 3.06
C GLN A 58 7.71 6.71 3.32
N THR A 59 7.28 5.46 3.41
CA THR A 59 5.87 5.16 3.69
C THR A 59 5.75 4.13 4.81
N PHE A 60 4.71 4.31 5.61
CA PHE A 60 4.20 3.32 6.54
C PHE A 60 2.81 2.95 6.03
N GLY A 61 2.57 1.70 5.67
CA GLY A 61 1.29 1.30 5.13
C GLY A 61 1.30 -0.09 4.52
N CYS A 62 0.23 -0.43 3.81
CA CYS A 62 0.11 -1.72 3.13
C CYS A 62 1.03 -1.82 1.89
N GLY A 63 1.23 -3.02 1.37
CA GLY A 63 2.12 -3.25 0.21
C GLY A 63 1.76 -2.41 -1.03
N SER A 64 0.48 -2.09 -1.22
CA SER A 64 0.02 -1.21 -2.30
C SER A 64 0.42 0.25 -2.12
N ALA A 65 0.59 0.72 -0.87
CA ALA A 65 1.11 2.05 -0.58
C ALA A 65 2.59 2.14 -0.96
N ILE A 66 3.38 1.11 -0.65
CA ILE A 66 4.79 0.98 -1.07
C ILE A 66 4.87 0.95 -2.60
N ALA A 67 4.08 0.10 -3.24
CA ALA A 67 4.08 -0.03 -4.70
C ALA A 67 3.67 1.27 -5.41
N SER A 68 2.62 1.95 -4.92
CA SER A 68 2.15 3.22 -5.48
C SER A 68 3.17 4.34 -5.32
N SER A 69 3.83 4.43 -4.15
CA SER A 69 4.86 5.44 -3.89
C SER A 69 6.11 5.20 -4.75
N SER A 70 6.51 3.94 -4.86
CA SER A 70 7.60 3.47 -5.72
C SER A 70 7.32 3.81 -7.19
N ALA A 71 6.14 3.48 -7.71
CA ALA A 71 5.70 3.83 -9.06
C ALA A 71 5.69 5.34 -9.29
N LEU A 72 5.13 6.12 -8.36
CA LEU A 72 5.07 7.57 -8.46
C LEU A 72 6.45 8.18 -8.66
N THR A 73 7.45 7.78 -7.85
CA THR A 73 8.81 8.34 -7.99
C THR A 73 9.42 8.08 -9.36
N GLU A 74 9.22 6.89 -9.93
CA GLU A 74 9.70 6.56 -11.29
C GLU A 74 8.98 7.39 -12.36
N ILE A 75 7.69 7.69 -12.18
CA ILE A 75 6.89 8.47 -13.14
C ILE A 75 7.33 9.95 -13.18
N ILE A 76 7.71 10.52 -12.03
CA ILE A 76 7.94 11.97 -11.91
C ILE A 76 9.39 12.39 -12.11
N ILE A 77 10.37 11.50 -11.89
CA ILE A 77 11.79 11.83 -12.12
C ILE A 77 12.02 12.18 -13.59
N GLY A 78 12.68 13.31 -13.84
CA GLY A 78 12.93 13.84 -15.18
C GLY A 78 11.79 14.65 -15.77
N LYS A 79 10.63 14.76 -15.11
CA LYS A 79 9.55 15.67 -15.51
C LYS A 79 9.75 17.06 -14.93
N THR A 80 9.16 18.06 -15.57
CA THR A 80 8.97 19.38 -14.95
C THR A 80 7.93 19.28 -13.83
N ILE A 81 7.96 20.19 -12.86
CA ILE A 81 6.95 20.25 -11.80
C ILE A 81 5.53 20.32 -12.38
N ASP A 82 5.31 21.17 -13.39
CA ASP A 82 4.00 21.33 -14.03
C ASP A 82 3.50 20.07 -14.72
N ASP A 83 4.42 19.28 -15.31
CA ASP A 83 4.06 18.00 -15.91
C ASP A 83 3.89 16.90 -14.86
N ALA A 84 4.61 16.97 -13.74
CA ALA A 84 4.42 16.08 -12.61
C ALA A 84 3.04 16.30 -11.97
N LEU A 85 2.59 17.54 -11.80
CA LEU A 85 1.25 17.86 -11.27
C LEU A 85 0.08 17.32 -12.10
N LYS A 86 0.31 16.97 -13.38
CA LYS A 86 -0.72 16.35 -14.22
C LYS A 86 -0.87 14.85 -13.94
N VAL A 87 0.10 14.25 -13.24
CA VAL A 87 0.07 12.83 -12.87
C VAL A 87 -1.08 12.58 -11.92
N THR A 88 -1.99 11.73 -12.35
CA THR A 88 -3.19 11.37 -11.59
C THR A 88 -3.03 10.02 -10.89
N ASN A 89 -3.85 9.78 -9.86
CA ASN A 89 -3.92 8.51 -9.17
C ASN A 89 -4.17 7.33 -10.13
N GLN A 90 -4.99 7.55 -11.16
CA GLN A 90 -5.22 6.53 -12.20
C GLN A 90 -3.94 6.22 -12.98
N GLU A 91 -3.12 7.21 -13.34
CA GLU A 91 -1.84 6.95 -14.03
C GLU A 91 -0.85 6.19 -13.15
N ILE A 92 -0.88 6.40 -11.83
CA ILE A 92 -0.08 5.61 -10.88
C ILE A 92 -0.59 4.16 -10.84
N ALA A 93 -1.91 3.96 -10.77
CA ALA A 93 -2.52 2.64 -10.79
C ALA A 93 -2.25 1.92 -12.13
N ASP A 94 -2.41 2.62 -13.25
CA ASP A 94 -2.16 2.09 -14.60
C ASP A 94 -0.69 1.77 -14.80
N TYR A 95 0.22 2.58 -14.26
CA TYR A 95 1.65 2.26 -14.25
C TYR A 95 1.91 0.94 -13.53
N LEU A 96 1.10 0.57 -12.55
CA LEU A 96 1.20 -0.71 -11.84
C LEU A 96 0.40 -1.85 -12.52
N ASP A 97 -0.03 -1.68 -13.77
CA ASP A 97 -0.93 -2.61 -14.47
C ASP A 97 -2.29 -2.80 -13.77
N GLY A 98 -2.71 -1.77 -13.04
CA GLY A 98 -3.93 -1.73 -12.24
C GLY A 98 -3.71 -1.99 -10.76
N LEU A 99 -4.63 -1.47 -9.95
CA LEU A 99 -4.75 -1.79 -8.53
C LEU A 99 -6.15 -2.37 -8.28
N PRO A 100 -6.30 -3.30 -7.32
CA PRO A 100 -7.61 -3.71 -6.85
C PRO A 100 -8.44 -2.50 -6.41
N PRO A 101 -9.75 -2.43 -6.73
CA PRO A 101 -10.59 -1.28 -6.41
C PRO A 101 -10.48 -0.83 -4.96
N GLU A 102 -10.46 -1.78 -4.02
CA GLU A 102 -10.42 -1.55 -2.58
C GLU A 102 -9.09 -0.98 -2.07
N LYS A 103 -8.09 -0.83 -2.96
CA LYS A 103 -6.74 -0.30 -2.71
C LYS A 103 -6.45 0.98 -3.49
N MET A 104 -7.43 1.52 -4.21
CA MET A 104 -7.24 2.74 -5.00
C MET A 104 -6.81 3.94 -4.14
N HIS A 105 -7.16 3.98 -2.85
CA HIS A 105 -6.70 5.01 -1.92
C HIS A 105 -5.17 5.15 -1.86
N CYS A 106 -4.41 4.07 -2.07
CA CYS A 106 -2.94 4.12 -2.10
C CYS A 106 -2.41 4.98 -3.25
N SER A 107 -3.09 4.96 -4.40
CA SER A 107 -2.74 5.79 -5.55
C SER A 107 -3.16 7.26 -5.36
N VAL A 108 -4.28 7.50 -4.67
CA VAL A 108 -4.74 8.85 -4.31
C VAL A 108 -3.75 9.50 -3.35
N MET A 109 -3.34 8.78 -2.30
CA MET A 109 -2.35 9.25 -1.33
C MET A 109 -1.02 9.64 -2.00
N GLY A 110 -0.55 8.85 -2.97
CA GLY A 110 0.65 9.19 -3.74
C GLY A 110 0.53 10.52 -4.48
N MET A 111 -0.58 10.72 -5.19
CA MET A 111 -0.86 11.97 -5.91
C MET A 111 -0.95 13.17 -4.95
N GLU A 112 -1.62 13.02 -3.80
CA GLU A 112 -1.71 14.09 -2.80
C GLU A 112 -0.35 14.44 -2.20
N ALA A 113 0.51 13.45 -1.94
CA ALA A 113 1.88 13.69 -1.49
C ALA A 113 2.68 14.50 -2.52
N LEU A 114 2.49 14.24 -3.82
CA LEU A 114 3.11 15.03 -4.89
C LEU A 114 2.62 16.47 -4.88
N HIS A 115 1.31 16.69 -4.80
CA HIS A 115 0.74 18.03 -4.73
C HIS A 115 1.28 18.80 -3.52
N ALA A 116 1.35 18.15 -2.35
CA ALA A 116 1.91 18.74 -1.15
C ALA A 116 3.40 19.10 -1.31
N ALA A 117 4.19 18.22 -1.92
CA ALA A 117 5.60 18.48 -2.19
C ALA A 117 5.81 19.65 -3.15
N VAL A 118 4.98 19.77 -4.19
CA VAL A 118 5.04 20.87 -5.14
C VAL A 118 4.60 22.19 -4.54
N ALA A 119 3.53 22.21 -3.75
CA ALA A 119 3.10 23.41 -3.03
C ALA A 119 4.21 23.90 -2.09
N ASN A 120 4.82 22.98 -1.33
CA ASN A 120 5.97 23.27 -0.49
C ASN A 120 7.14 23.89 -1.26
N TYR A 121 7.47 23.35 -2.45
CA TYR A 121 8.52 23.90 -3.31
C TYR A 121 8.23 25.32 -3.77
N ARG A 122 6.97 25.60 -4.17
CA ARG A 122 6.55 26.92 -4.65
C ARG A 122 6.48 27.96 -3.53
N GLY A 123 6.70 27.55 -2.27
CA GLY A 123 6.45 28.40 -1.11
C GLY A 123 4.97 28.76 -0.97
N GLU A 124 4.10 28.01 -1.62
CA GLU A 124 2.68 28.05 -1.37
C GLU A 124 2.51 27.46 0.03
N VAL A 125 2.05 28.29 0.96
CA VAL A 125 1.47 27.75 2.17
C VAL A 125 0.24 27.01 1.66
N LEU A 126 0.27 25.67 1.71
CA LEU A 126 -0.98 24.94 1.84
C LEU A 126 -1.60 25.52 3.10
N GLU A 127 -2.51 26.47 2.90
CA GLU A 127 -3.30 27.02 3.97
C GLU A 127 -4.00 25.80 4.59
N ASP A 128 -3.48 25.41 5.75
CA ASP A 128 -4.15 24.52 6.71
C ASP A 128 -5.10 25.42 7.52
N ASP A 129 -5.84 26.28 6.81
CA ASP A 129 -6.59 27.42 7.31
C ASP A 129 -7.91 27.00 7.95
N HIS A 130 -7.93 25.94 8.77
CA HIS A 130 -9.11 25.60 9.56
C HIS A 130 -10.44 25.53 8.78
N GLU A 131 -10.40 25.31 7.47
CA GLU A 131 -11.40 24.52 6.76
C GLU A 131 -10.84 23.09 6.66
N GLU A 132 -10.44 22.50 7.80
CA GLU A 132 -10.73 21.08 7.98
C GLU A 132 -12.24 21.00 7.77
N GLY A 133 -12.63 20.51 6.60
CA GLY A 133 -14.02 20.28 6.27
C GLY A 133 -14.72 19.46 7.38
N GLU A 134 -16.04 19.34 7.35
CA GLU A 134 -16.70 18.56 8.40
C GLU A 134 -16.11 17.15 8.44
N LEU A 135 -15.53 16.77 9.59
CA LEU A 135 -14.92 15.45 9.74
C LEU A 135 -16.00 14.36 9.56
N ILE A 136 -15.94 13.68 8.42
CA ILE A 136 -16.91 12.64 8.04
C ILE A 136 -16.51 11.30 8.66
N CYS A 137 -15.27 10.85 8.43
CA CYS A 137 -14.78 9.57 8.93
C CYS A 137 -13.77 9.76 10.05
N LYS A 138 -14.21 9.55 11.29
CA LYS A 138 -13.34 9.62 12.48
C LYS A 138 -12.26 8.54 12.53
N CYS A 139 -12.53 7.35 11.97
CA CYS A 139 -11.58 6.23 12.01
C CYS A 139 -10.32 6.49 11.17
N PHE A 140 -10.48 7.17 10.04
CA PHE A 140 -9.40 7.42 9.09
C PHE A 140 -9.05 8.90 8.95
N ALA A 141 -9.66 9.75 9.78
CA ALA A 141 -9.49 11.20 9.76
C ALA A 141 -9.76 11.82 8.37
N ILE A 142 -10.89 11.47 7.76
CA ILE A 142 -11.28 11.95 6.42
C ILE A 142 -12.41 12.98 6.55
N ASP A 143 -12.19 14.18 6.03
CA ASP A 143 -13.16 15.26 5.92
C ASP A 143 -13.97 15.24 4.61
N ASP A 144 -15.00 16.07 4.52
CA ASP A 144 -15.87 16.18 3.36
C ASP A 144 -15.16 16.78 2.14
N LEU A 145 -14.26 17.76 2.33
CA LEU A 145 -13.51 18.38 1.24
C LEU A 145 -12.63 17.37 0.50
N MET A 146 -11.97 16.46 1.22
CA MET A 146 -11.21 15.35 0.64
C MET A 146 -12.13 14.44 -0.17
N ILE A 147 -13.29 14.05 0.37
CA ILE A 147 -14.26 13.22 -0.34
C ILE A 147 -14.73 13.95 -1.62
N LYS A 148 -15.13 15.22 -1.52
CA LYS A 148 -15.56 16.03 -2.68
C LYS A 148 -14.46 16.13 -3.74
N ARG A 149 -13.20 16.34 -3.34
CA ARG A 149 -12.05 16.40 -4.25
C ARG A 149 -11.85 15.08 -4.99
N VAL A 150 -11.86 13.96 -4.26
CA VAL A 150 -11.66 12.62 -4.83
C VAL A 150 -12.82 12.22 -5.75
N VAL A 151 -14.07 12.52 -5.36
CA VAL A 151 -15.27 12.33 -6.18
C VAL A 151 -15.14 13.09 -7.49
N LYS A 152 -14.82 14.39 -7.44
CA LYS A 152 -14.69 15.24 -8.62
C LYS A 152 -13.56 14.79 -9.56
N ALA A 153 -12.42 14.41 -8.99
CA ALA A 153 -11.25 14.01 -9.77
C ALA A 153 -11.43 12.68 -10.50
N ASN A 154 -12.20 11.75 -9.92
CA ASN A 154 -12.37 10.39 -10.45
C ASN A 154 -13.76 10.14 -11.04
N GLY A 155 -14.70 11.06 -10.86
CA GLY A 155 -16.09 10.91 -11.30
C GLY A 155 -16.81 9.79 -10.55
N LEU A 156 -16.58 9.65 -9.24
CA LEU A 156 -17.19 8.59 -8.41
C LEU A 156 -18.70 8.82 -8.28
N GLN A 157 -19.50 7.75 -8.31
CA GLN A 157 -20.96 7.82 -8.35
C GLN A 157 -21.64 6.96 -7.28
N SER A 158 -20.87 6.21 -6.50
CA SER A 158 -21.41 5.32 -5.48
C SER A 158 -20.62 5.40 -4.17
N LEU A 159 -21.31 5.06 -3.07
CA LEU A 159 -20.68 4.95 -1.75
C LEU A 159 -19.49 3.97 -1.77
N GLU A 160 -19.63 2.83 -2.44
CA GLU A 160 -18.57 1.82 -2.55
C GLU A 160 -17.30 2.39 -3.22
N GLU A 161 -17.47 3.13 -4.31
CA GLU A 161 -16.35 3.81 -4.97
C GLU A 161 -15.68 4.84 -4.06
N VAL A 162 -16.47 5.63 -3.31
CA VAL A 162 -15.92 6.58 -2.35
C VAL A 162 -15.12 5.86 -1.26
N VAL A 163 -15.65 4.78 -0.69
CA VAL A 163 -14.95 3.95 0.31
C VAL A 163 -13.63 3.43 -0.25
N ASN A 164 -13.64 2.92 -1.48
CA ASN A 164 -12.48 2.32 -2.15
C ASN A 164 -11.36 3.33 -2.45
N TYR A 165 -11.72 4.58 -2.79
CA TYR A 165 -10.76 5.63 -3.14
C TYR A 165 -10.32 6.48 -1.95
N THR A 166 -11.13 6.59 -0.89
CA THR A 166 -10.84 7.45 0.26
C THR A 166 -10.57 6.68 1.55
N LYS A 167 -10.84 5.37 1.58
CA LYS A 167 -10.86 4.52 2.79
C LYS A 167 -11.97 4.88 3.80
N ALA A 168 -12.64 6.03 3.64
CA ALA A 168 -13.70 6.48 4.53
C ALA A 168 -14.84 5.46 4.58
N GLY A 169 -15.29 5.09 5.78
CA GLY A 169 -16.37 4.13 5.95
C GLY A 169 -15.97 2.65 5.80
N GLY A 170 -14.71 2.33 5.47
CA GLY A 170 -14.24 0.94 5.32
C GLY A 170 -14.03 0.16 6.63
N ALA A 171 -14.06 0.84 7.79
CA ALA A 171 -13.84 0.22 9.11
C ALA A 171 -15.13 -0.04 9.89
N CYS A 172 -15.70 0.99 10.51
CA CYS A 172 -16.87 0.86 11.40
C CYS A 172 -18.20 1.16 10.72
N THR A 173 -18.18 1.59 9.45
CA THR A 173 -19.33 1.97 8.61
C THR A 173 -20.26 3.08 9.15
N SER A 174 -20.00 3.64 10.33
CA SER A 174 -20.88 4.61 11.00
C SER A 174 -21.04 5.97 10.29
N CYS A 175 -20.23 6.23 9.26
CA CYS A 175 -20.22 7.46 8.50
C CYS A 175 -20.82 7.32 7.10
N HIS A 176 -21.33 6.14 6.72
CA HIS A 176 -21.86 5.88 5.37
C HIS A 176 -22.94 6.88 4.94
N GLU A 177 -23.92 7.16 5.81
CA GLU A 177 -24.98 8.14 5.52
C GLU A 177 -24.41 9.55 5.25
N LYS A 178 -23.41 9.97 6.03
CA LYS A 178 -22.73 11.25 5.80
C LYS A 178 -21.92 11.26 4.50
N ILE A 179 -21.26 10.14 4.18
CA ILE A 179 -20.50 10.00 2.93
C ILE A 179 -21.45 10.12 1.73
N GLU A 180 -22.64 9.52 1.79
CA GLU A 180 -23.66 9.64 0.75
C GLU A 180 -24.13 11.10 0.58
N TRP A 181 -24.34 11.84 1.66
CA TRP A 181 -24.69 13.27 1.57
C TRP A 181 -23.59 14.08 0.88
N VAL A 182 -22.33 13.87 1.26
CA VAL A 182 -21.19 14.58 0.65
C VAL A 182 -21.02 14.19 -0.83
N LEU A 183 -21.27 12.93 -1.18
CA LEU A 183 -21.27 12.45 -2.56
C LEU A 183 -22.37 13.16 -3.39
N ASP A 184 -23.60 13.22 -2.87
CA ASP A 184 -24.72 13.90 -3.53
C ASP A 184 -24.43 15.39 -3.75
N GLU A 185 -23.87 16.06 -2.74
CA GLU A 185 -23.43 17.46 -2.86
C GLU A 185 -22.36 17.63 -3.94
N ALA A 186 -21.33 16.78 -3.94
CA ALA A 186 -20.26 16.85 -4.94
C ALA A 186 -20.80 16.66 -6.37
N LEU A 187 -21.72 15.71 -6.56
CA LEU A 187 -22.36 15.44 -7.85
C LEU A 187 -23.24 16.60 -8.30
N ALA A 188 -23.97 17.23 -7.38
CA ALA A 188 -24.77 18.42 -7.65
C ALA A 188 -23.88 19.60 -8.08
N GLU A 189 -22.79 19.87 -7.35
CA GLU A 189 -21.83 20.93 -7.70
C GLU A 189 -21.19 20.70 -9.08
N MET A 190 -20.86 19.45 -9.42
CA MET A 190 -20.36 19.09 -10.76
C MET A 190 -21.40 19.32 -11.86
N ALA A 191 -22.66 18.97 -11.60
CA ALA A 191 -23.75 19.18 -12.53
C ALA A 191 -24.02 20.66 -12.78
N GLU A 192 -23.98 21.49 -11.73
CA GLU A 192 -24.10 22.96 -11.84
C GLU A 192 -22.96 23.57 -12.65
N ALA A 193 -21.73 23.05 -12.49
CA ALA A 193 -20.58 23.44 -13.29
C ALA A 193 -20.60 22.92 -14.74
N GLY A 194 -21.63 22.14 -15.13
CA GLY A 194 -21.76 21.55 -16.46
C GLY A 194 -20.75 20.43 -16.73
N ILE A 195 -20.20 19.81 -15.69
CA ILE A 195 -19.23 18.72 -15.79
C ILE A 195 -20.00 17.39 -15.89
N ASP A 196 -19.84 16.67 -17.00
CA ASP A 196 -20.41 15.33 -17.17
C ASP A 196 -19.59 14.30 -16.38
N VAL A 197 -20.11 13.89 -15.22
CA VAL A 197 -19.48 12.91 -14.32
C VAL A 197 -19.23 11.57 -15.02
N ALA A 198 -20.14 11.12 -15.87
CA ALA A 198 -19.96 9.86 -16.61
C ALA A 198 -18.87 9.98 -17.68
N ALA A 199 -18.67 11.17 -18.25
CA ALA A 199 -17.55 11.44 -19.14
C ALA A 199 -16.21 11.48 -18.38
N VAL A 200 -16.17 12.03 -17.16
CA VAL A 200 -14.96 12.02 -16.30
C VAL A 200 -14.55 10.59 -15.96
N ALA A 201 -15.50 9.78 -15.46
CA ALA A 201 -15.27 8.36 -15.16
C ALA A 201 -14.78 7.58 -16.39
N LYS A 202 -15.41 7.80 -17.57
CA LYS A 202 -15.03 7.13 -18.83
C LYS A 202 -13.70 7.60 -19.39
N ALA A 203 -13.35 8.88 -19.29
CA ALA A 203 -12.09 9.42 -19.79
C ALA A 203 -10.90 8.85 -19.00
N LYS A 204 -11.07 8.67 -17.69
CA LYS A 204 -10.08 8.02 -16.83
C LYS A 204 -10.02 6.51 -17.03
N ALA A 205 -11.17 5.85 -17.26
CA ALA A 205 -11.20 4.45 -17.67
C ALA A 205 -10.69 4.18 -19.12
N LYS A 206 -10.52 5.21 -19.98
CA LYS A 206 -10.02 5.04 -21.36
C LYS A 206 -8.50 5.10 -21.51
N VAL A 207 -7.79 5.55 -20.48
CA VAL A 207 -6.34 5.31 -20.35
C VAL A 207 -6.10 3.84 -19.95
N ALA A 208 -7.15 3.14 -19.49
CA ALA A 208 -7.17 1.70 -19.33
C ALA A 208 -7.20 0.97 -20.69
N ALA A 209 -5.99 0.62 -21.13
CA ALA A 209 -5.60 -0.51 -21.97
C ALA A 209 -5.75 -0.41 -23.50
N PRO A 210 -4.77 -0.99 -24.21
CA PRO A 210 -5.04 -2.16 -25.03
C PRO A 210 -4.67 -3.39 -24.21
N GLN A 211 -5.68 -4.15 -23.80
CA GLN A 211 -5.47 -5.58 -23.55
C GLN A 211 -4.98 -6.17 -24.88
N PRO A 212 -3.84 -6.86 -24.95
CA PRO A 212 -3.61 -7.72 -26.09
C PRO A 212 -4.63 -8.86 -26.01
N GLU A 213 -5.55 -8.88 -26.96
CA GLU A 213 -6.33 -10.06 -27.32
C GLU A 213 -5.35 -11.21 -27.59
N ILE A 214 -5.18 -12.11 -26.62
CA ILE A 214 -4.61 -13.42 -26.90
C ILE A 214 -5.77 -14.29 -27.39
N ALA A 215 -5.91 -14.30 -28.71
CA ALA A 215 -6.74 -15.24 -29.43
C ALA A 215 -6.46 -16.66 -28.93
N ALA A 216 -7.54 -17.39 -28.65
CA ALA A 216 -7.51 -18.80 -28.33
C ALA A 216 -6.67 -19.58 -29.36
N SER A 217 -5.62 -20.26 -28.89
CA SER A 217 -5.00 -21.34 -29.65
C SER A 217 -4.53 -22.45 -28.71
N SER A 218 -5.33 -23.51 -28.68
CA SER A 218 -4.99 -24.93 -28.46
C SER A 218 -4.12 -25.35 -27.25
N LYS A 219 -4.76 -25.97 -26.26
CA LYS A 219 -4.22 -27.14 -25.53
C LYS A 219 -4.06 -28.34 -26.49
N PRO A 220 -3.30 -29.40 -26.12
CA PRO A 220 -2.08 -29.43 -25.32
C PRO A 220 -0.98 -30.30 -25.98
N GLN A 221 0.29 -30.07 -25.65
CA GLN A 221 1.27 -31.15 -25.69
C GLN A 221 2.26 -31.05 -24.53
N ALA A 222 2.30 -32.13 -23.76
CA ALA A 222 3.22 -32.40 -22.67
C ALA A 222 4.52 -32.97 -23.20
N VAL A 223 5.64 -32.56 -22.58
CA VAL A 223 6.89 -33.26 -22.18
C VAL A 223 7.97 -32.16 -22.00
N THR A 224 8.84 -32.10 -20.99
CA THR A 224 9.37 -33.09 -20.05
C THR A 224 10.22 -32.36 -18.99
N GLU A 225 10.10 -32.80 -17.73
CA GLU A 225 11.15 -33.02 -16.72
C GLU A 225 12.34 -32.04 -16.58
N SER A 226 12.37 -31.34 -15.43
CA SER A 226 13.58 -31.17 -14.60
C SER A 226 13.17 -31.03 -13.12
N SER A 227 13.09 -32.17 -12.43
CA SER A 227 12.82 -32.27 -10.99
C SER A 227 13.94 -33.07 -10.34
N SER A 228 14.72 -32.45 -9.45
CA SER A 228 15.33 -33.10 -8.27
C SER A 228 16.30 -32.20 -7.48
N GLU A 229 16.84 -31.13 -8.07
CA GLU A 229 17.88 -30.32 -7.40
C GLU A 229 17.29 -29.22 -6.49
N ASP A 230 16.24 -28.52 -6.96
CA ASP A 230 15.63 -27.41 -6.21
C ASP A 230 14.88 -27.87 -4.93
N ASP A 231 14.20 -29.02 -4.97
CA ASP A 231 13.48 -29.55 -3.80
C ASP A 231 14.43 -30.03 -2.69
N ALA A 232 15.59 -30.59 -3.06
CA ALA A 232 16.59 -31.05 -2.11
C ALA A 232 17.33 -29.89 -1.43
N GLU A 233 17.58 -28.82 -2.18
CA GLU A 233 18.18 -27.58 -1.67
C GLU A 233 17.22 -26.85 -0.72
N LEU A 234 15.94 -26.76 -1.08
CA LEU A 234 14.89 -26.19 -0.22
C LEU A 234 14.70 -26.99 1.08
N ALA A 235 14.71 -28.33 1.00
CA ALA A 235 14.62 -29.19 2.18
C ALA A 235 15.82 -29.00 3.13
N LYS A 236 17.03 -28.84 2.58
CA LYS A 236 18.24 -28.55 3.36
C LYS A 236 18.18 -27.18 4.03
N ARG A 237 17.69 -26.15 3.31
CA ARG A 237 17.46 -24.81 3.86
C ARG A 237 16.45 -24.82 5.01
N LYS A 238 15.29 -25.46 4.81
CA LYS A 238 14.25 -25.61 5.84
C LYS A 238 14.79 -26.29 7.11
N ALA A 239 15.64 -27.30 6.96
CA ALA A 239 16.25 -27.98 8.11
C ALA A 239 17.20 -27.08 8.92
N ILE A 240 18.00 -26.24 8.26
CA ILE A 240 18.89 -25.28 8.93
C ILE A 240 18.06 -24.21 9.65
N ILE A 241 17.02 -23.71 9.01
CA ILE A 241 16.12 -22.69 9.57
C ILE A 241 15.38 -23.24 10.81
N GLU A 242 14.85 -24.45 10.74
CA GLU A 242 14.16 -25.08 11.87
C GLU A 242 15.12 -25.29 13.05
N GLN A 243 16.37 -25.68 12.79
CA GLN A 243 17.38 -25.81 13.84
C GLN A 243 17.65 -24.47 14.54
N VAL A 244 17.76 -23.37 13.79
CA VAL A 244 17.96 -22.04 14.37
C VAL A 244 16.73 -21.60 15.19
N ILE A 245 15.53 -21.91 14.73
CA ILE A 245 14.28 -21.65 15.47
C ILE A 245 14.26 -22.46 16.77
N ASP A 246 14.63 -23.73 16.74
CA ASP A 246 14.72 -24.61 17.91
C ASP A 246 15.72 -24.09 18.96
N GLU A 247 16.81 -23.44 18.54
CA GLU A 247 17.77 -22.82 19.46
C GLU A 247 17.22 -21.55 20.14
N VAL A 248 16.33 -20.82 19.46
CA VAL A 248 15.70 -19.59 19.98
C VAL A 248 14.46 -19.89 20.81
N ARG A 249 13.77 -21.00 20.51
CA ARG A 249 12.50 -21.41 21.13
C ARG A 249 12.52 -21.45 22.67
N PRO A 250 13.55 -21.95 23.37
CA PRO A 250 13.59 -21.96 24.84
C PRO A 250 13.57 -20.57 25.47
N ALA A 251 14.21 -19.58 24.83
CA ALA A 251 14.19 -18.20 25.32
C ALA A 251 12.81 -17.57 25.12
N VAL A 252 12.18 -17.84 23.98
CA VAL A 252 10.83 -17.35 23.68
C VAL A 252 9.76 -18.00 24.56
N HIS A 253 9.94 -19.29 24.87
CA HIS A 253 9.12 -20.03 25.83
C HIS A 253 9.26 -19.47 27.25
N ALA A 254 10.47 -19.07 27.66
CA ALA A 254 10.71 -18.44 28.96
C ALA A 254 9.97 -17.09 29.09
N ASP A 255 9.78 -16.38 27.98
CA ASP A 255 9.02 -15.12 27.90
C ASP A 255 7.50 -15.34 27.69
N GLY A 256 7.05 -16.59 27.63
CA GLY A 256 5.64 -16.97 27.51
C GLY A 256 5.06 -16.90 26.10
N GLY A 257 5.90 -16.96 25.05
CA GLY A 257 5.49 -17.10 23.66
C GLY A 257 5.95 -18.42 23.04
N ASP A 258 5.61 -18.65 21.77
CA ASP A 258 6.15 -19.75 20.95
C ASP A 258 6.42 -19.27 19.52
N ILE A 259 7.33 -19.94 18.81
CA ILE A 259 7.67 -19.68 17.40
C ILE A 259 7.78 -21.00 16.64
N HIS A 260 7.08 -21.08 15.50
CA HIS A 260 7.14 -22.18 14.56
C HIS A 260 7.41 -21.69 13.14
N LEU A 261 8.18 -22.46 12.37
CA LEU A 261 8.29 -22.24 10.93
C LEU A 261 6.98 -22.64 10.24
N VAL A 262 6.49 -21.76 9.37
CA VAL A 262 5.31 -22.02 8.53
C VAL A 262 5.78 -22.38 7.12
N ASP A 263 6.63 -21.54 6.53
CA ASP A 263 7.17 -21.81 5.21
C ASP A 263 8.50 -21.07 4.97
N VAL A 264 9.20 -21.48 3.91
CA VAL A 264 10.42 -20.84 3.42
C VAL A 264 10.31 -20.74 1.90
N GLU A 265 10.36 -19.51 1.39
CA GLU A 265 10.36 -19.20 -0.04
C GLU A 265 11.57 -18.32 -0.34
N ASP A 266 12.55 -18.86 -1.07
CA ASP A 266 13.81 -18.17 -1.40
C ASP A 266 14.52 -17.56 -0.17
N HIS A 267 14.46 -16.24 -0.01
CA HIS A 267 15.06 -15.49 1.10
C HIS A 267 14.05 -15.11 2.18
N LEU A 268 12.79 -15.54 2.06
CA LEU A 268 11.71 -15.24 2.99
C LEU A 268 11.43 -16.43 3.90
N VAL A 269 11.47 -16.18 5.19
CA VAL A 269 11.16 -17.18 6.22
C VAL A 269 9.89 -16.76 6.93
N PHE A 270 8.83 -17.53 6.77
CA PHE A 270 7.54 -17.27 7.39
C PHE A 270 7.45 -18.01 8.71
N VAL A 271 7.26 -17.27 9.81
CA VAL A 271 7.13 -17.85 11.15
C VAL A 271 5.79 -17.48 11.78
N SER A 272 5.19 -18.43 12.47
CA SER A 272 4.03 -18.18 13.33
C SER A 272 4.52 -17.94 14.74
N MET A 273 4.08 -16.84 15.34
CA MET A 273 4.35 -16.52 16.75
C MET A 273 3.05 -16.62 17.56
N SER A 274 3.08 -17.35 18.66
CA SER A 274 1.92 -17.52 19.55
C SER A 274 2.24 -17.14 20.99
N GLY A 275 1.23 -17.11 21.86
CA GLY A 275 1.36 -16.67 23.25
C GLY A 275 1.63 -15.17 23.39
N ASN A 276 2.43 -14.77 24.38
CA ASN A 276 2.76 -13.36 24.65
C ASN A 276 3.47 -12.68 23.47
N CYS A 277 4.05 -13.44 22.55
CA CYS A 277 4.74 -12.91 21.37
C CYS A 277 3.80 -12.47 20.22
N SER A 278 2.52 -12.89 20.24
CA SER A 278 1.54 -12.55 19.18
C SER A 278 1.11 -11.07 19.14
N GLY A 279 1.51 -10.27 20.14
CA GLY A 279 1.18 -8.84 20.21
C GLY A 279 2.12 -8.00 21.10
N CYS A 280 3.29 -8.53 21.48
CA CYS A 280 4.26 -7.79 22.29
C CYS A 280 5.02 -6.78 21.42
N GLY A 281 5.09 -5.50 21.81
CA GLY A 281 5.86 -4.47 21.09
C GLY A 281 7.38 -4.74 21.02
N LEU A 282 7.87 -5.77 21.72
CA LEU A 282 9.25 -6.24 21.66
C LEU A 282 9.43 -7.47 20.75
N SER A 283 8.37 -8.02 20.14
CA SER A 283 8.45 -9.16 19.22
C SER A 283 9.32 -8.86 18.00
N GLY A 284 9.38 -7.58 17.59
CA GLY A 284 10.28 -7.12 16.53
C GLY A 284 11.76 -7.33 16.84
N LEU A 285 12.18 -7.28 18.11
CA LEU A 285 13.56 -7.60 18.49
C LEU A 285 13.85 -9.09 18.40
N THR A 286 12.86 -9.93 18.75
CA THR A 286 12.96 -11.38 18.63
C THR A 286 13.05 -11.80 17.16
N LEU A 287 12.24 -11.19 16.29
CA LEU A 287 12.28 -11.44 14.84
C LEU A 287 13.58 -10.94 14.20
N ALA A 288 14.06 -9.75 14.58
CA ALA A 288 15.36 -9.24 14.11
C ALA A 288 16.52 -10.13 14.55
N ASN A 289 16.51 -10.62 15.80
CA ASN A 289 17.52 -11.57 16.28
C ASN A 289 17.45 -12.92 15.54
N LEU A 290 16.24 -13.38 15.21
CA LEU A 290 16.03 -14.60 14.44
C LEU A 290 16.52 -14.42 13.00
N GLU A 291 16.25 -13.27 12.38
CA GLU A 291 16.71 -12.92 11.04
C GLU A 291 18.24 -12.90 10.92
N ILE A 292 18.93 -12.30 11.90
CA ILE A 292 20.40 -12.29 11.97
C ILE A 292 20.93 -13.72 12.06
N LYS A 293 20.39 -14.53 12.98
CA LYS A 293 20.86 -15.91 13.17
C LYS A 293 20.63 -16.80 11.96
N ILE A 294 19.47 -16.67 11.30
CA ILE A 294 19.18 -17.45 10.08
C ILE A 294 20.08 -16.98 8.94
N SER A 295 20.29 -15.67 8.80
CA SER A 295 21.18 -15.12 7.76
C SER A 295 22.62 -15.60 7.95
N ASP A 296 23.12 -15.61 9.19
CA ASP A 296 24.45 -16.12 9.53
C ASP A 296 24.57 -17.63 9.27
N ALA A 297 23.51 -18.40 9.56
CA ALA A 297 23.51 -19.85 9.37
C ALA A 297 23.44 -20.28 7.90
N LEU A 298 22.75 -19.50 7.06
CA LEU A 298 22.63 -19.76 5.62
C LEU A 298 23.73 -19.07 4.78
N GLY A 299 24.44 -18.09 5.34
CA GLY A 299 25.47 -17.33 4.64
C GLY A 299 24.90 -16.37 3.59
N GLU A 300 23.62 -16.03 3.70
CA GLU A 300 22.88 -15.15 2.80
C GLU A 300 21.90 -14.29 3.60
N THR A 301 21.51 -13.13 3.07
CA THR A 301 20.52 -12.27 3.75
C THR A 301 19.12 -12.85 3.59
N VAL A 302 18.46 -13.15 4.70
CA VAL A 302 17.06 -13.56 4.73
C VAL A 302 16.21 -12.51 5.43
N THR A 303 14.90 -12.51 5.19
CA THR A 303 13.93 -11.69 5.91
C THR A 303 12.90 -12.57 6.59
N VAL A 304 12.68 -12.35 7.88
CA VAL A 304 11.75 -13.16 8.67
C VAL A 304 10.41 -12.44 8.81
N PHE A 305 9.35 -13.03 8.28
CA PHE A 305 8.00 -12.47 8.32
C PHE A 305 7.11 -13.20 9.34
N PRO A 306 6.53 -12.48 10.31
CA PRO A 306 5.53 -13.05 11.19
C PRO A 306 4.18 -13.20 10.46
N LEU A 307 3.66 -14.42 10.38
CA LEU A 307 2.29 -14.65 9.96
C LEU A 307 1.37 -14.54 11.17
N GLN A 308 0.38 -13.67 11.10
CA GLN A 308 -0.73 -13.66 12.05
C GLN A 308 -1.58 -14.90 11.78
N PRO A 309 -2.02 -15.65 12.81
CA PRO A 309 -2.97 -16.73 12.59
C PRO A 309 -4.21 -16.14 11.90
N SER A 310 -4.47 -16.60 10.68
CA SER A 310 -5.69 -16.27 9.96
C SER A 310 -6.88 -16.68 10.81
N TYR A 311 -7.85 -15.77 10.94
CA TYR A 311 -9.13 -16.03 11.56
C TYR A 311 -9.88 -17.03 10.66
N ASP A 312 -9.64 -18.32 10.88
CA ASP A 312 -10.39 -19.41 10.24
C ASP A 312 -11.49 -19.93 11.17
N GLU A 313 -12.59 -20.30 10.52
CA GLU A 313 -13.93 -20.55 11.03
C GLU A 313 -14.03 -21.64 12.12
N ALA A 314 -13.85 -21.32 13.41
CA ALA A 314 -14.28 -22.22 14.49
C ALA A 314 -14.33 -21.53 15.87
N GLU A 315 -15.27 -20.61 16.13
CA GLU A 315 -15.91 -20.48 17.45
C GLU A 315 -17.02 -19.41 17.41
N LYS A 316 -18.28 -19.86 17.31
CA LYS A 316 -19.42 -19.09 17.79
C LYS A 316 -19.32 -19.04 19.32
N LYS A 317 -19.10 -17.86 19.90
CA LYS A 317 -19.46 -17.60 21.30
C LYS A 317 -20.57 -16.57 21.33
N GLU A 318 -21.77 -17.05 21.65
CA GLU A 318 -22.91 -16.24 22.06
C GLU A 318 -22.50 -15.41 23.28
N ALA A 319 -22.56 -14.09 23.16
CA ALA A 319 -22.48 -13.19 24.30
C ALA A 319 -23.91 -12.89 24.77
N THR A 320 -24.37 -13.64 25.78
CA THR A 320 -25.52 -13.25 26.58
C THR A 320 -25.13 -12.09 27.48
N TYR A 321 -25.81 -10.95 27.34
CA TYR A 321 -25.80 -9.88 28.34
C TYR A 321 -26.86 -10.17 29.39
N ASP A 322 -26.45 -10.45 30.63
CA ASP A 322 -27.36 -10.36 31.78
C ASP A 322 -27.53 -8.88 32.16
N LEU A 323 -28.80 -8.49 32.33
CA LEU A 323 -29.32 -7.15 32.66
C LEU A 323 -29.00 -6.72 34.09
#